data_AF-A0A183EVH0-F1
#
_entry.id   AF-A0A183EVH0-F1
#
_cell.length_a   1.000
_cell.length_b   1.000
_cell.length_c   1.000
_cell.angle_alpha   90.00
_cell.angle_beta   90.00
_cell.angle_gamma   90.00
#
_symmetry.space_group_name_H-M   'P 1'
#
loop_
_entity.id
_entity.type
_entity.pdbx_description
1 polymer ?
#
loop_
_entity_poly.entity_id
_entity_poly.type
_entity_poly.pdbx_seq_one_letter_code
_entity_poly.pdbx_strand_id
1 'polypeptide(L)'
;LFQKEKECASDSESGVTGNVTKDHHPILLNTIATAAGCEPDSILDLDLRSEEFMKNSSVDNEWITWSAHTHGLLNSVAAEDALVDEENIRLAICFDNEECGSESAQGAASTFTEWVLRRLAAGGTQTAFEEAVGKSFLISADQSHALHPNYKEKYDDCHRPDLHGGVVVKINVNQRYATTGTTHAILKQIACIAGVPLQVFILHSFRLFFFF
;
A
#
# COMPACT_ATOMS: atom_id res chain seq x y z
N LEU A 1 -49.23 -25.27 11.91
CA LEU A 1 -48.61 -25.86 13.12
C LEU A 1 -47.24 -25.23 13.32
N PHE A 2 -47.14 -24.35 14.32
CA PHE A 2 -45.94 -23.77 14.95
C PHE A 2 -44.94 -22.98 14.08
N GLN A 3 -45.30 -21.74 13.74
CA GLN A 3 -44.37 -20.61 13.83
C GLN A 3 -44.34 -20.16 15.30
N LYS A 4 -43.16 -20.11 15.91
CA LYS A 4 -42.95 -19.46 17.20
C LYS A 4 -42.30 -18.12 16.90
N GLU A 5 -43.09 -17.06 16.87
CA GLU A 5 -42.60 -15.68 16.89
C GLU A 5 -41.78 -15.50 18.17
N LYS A 6 -40.54 -15.06 18.02
CA LYS A 6 -39.70 -14.65 19.15
C LYS A 6 -39.99 -13.16 19.35
N GLU A 7 -40.87 -12.85 20.29
CA GLU A 7 -41.11 -11.47 20.74
C GLU A 7 -39.78 -10.83 21.15
N CYS A 8 -39.48 -9.69 20.53
CA CYS A 8 -38.40 -8.81 20.97
C CYS A 8 -38.94 -8.05 22.18
N ALA A 9 -38.52 -8.46 23.37
CA ALA A 9 -38.81 -7.73 24.60
C ALA A 9 -38.21 -6.33 24.49
N SER A 10 -39.04 -5.32 24.67
CA SER A 10 -38.66 -3.92 24.75
C SER A 10 -37.96 -3.66 26.09
N ASP A 11 -36.64 -3.87 26.13
CA ASP A 11 -35.82 -3.32 27.19
C ASP A 11 -35.48 -1.87 26.83
N SER A 12 -36.20 -0.96 27.48
CA SER A 12 -35.86 0.44 27.57
C SER A 12 -34.66 0.62 28.51
N GLU A 13 -33.45 0.41 28.01
CA GLU A 13 -32.22 0.95 28.60
C GLU A 13 -31.40 1.62 27.51
N SER A 14 -31.33 2.95 27.58
CA SER A 14 -30.36 3.75 26.86
C SER A 14 -28.94 3.37 27.29
N GLY A 15 -28.12 2.90 26.35
CA GLY A 15 -26.67 2.96 26.46
C GLY A 15 -25.95 1.62 26.62
N VAL A 16 -25.92 0.80 25.56
CA VAL A 16 -24.83 -0.16 25.38
C VAL A 16 -23.71 0.54 24.59
N THR A 17 -23.10 1.56 25.20
CA THR A 17 -21.69 1.86 24.91
C THR A 17 -20.91 0.97 25.85
N GLY A 18 -20.38 -0.14 25.36
CA GLY A 18 -19.49 -1.00 26.14
C GLY A 18 -18.40 -0.12 26.75
N ASN A 19 -18.34 -0.06 28.08
CA ASN A 19 -17.32 0.75 28.73
C ASN A 19 -16.01 -0.03 28.65
N VAL A 20 -15.07 0.47 27.84
CA VAL A 20 -13.74 -0.11 27.59
C VAL A 20 -13.03 -0.52 28.90
N THR A 21 -13.34 0.17 30.00
CA THR A 21 -12.84 -0.14 31.35
C THR A 21 -13.18 -1.54 31.87
N LYS A 22 -14.25 -2.17 31.39
CA LYS A 22 -14.67 -3.53 31.79
C LYS A 22 -14.10 -4.61 30.88
N ASP A 23 -13.77 -4.25 29.65
CA ASP A 23 -13.37 -5.19 28.60
C ASP A 23 -11.84 -5.40 28.58
N HIS A 24 -11.07 -4.48 29.17
CA HIS A 24 -9.60 -4.52 29.18
C HIS A 24 -8.99 -4.48 30.59
N HIS A 25 -7.77 -5.00 30.71
CA HIS A 25 -7.05 -5.02 31.98
C HIS A 25 -6.70 -3.59 32.43
N PRO A 26 -6.93 -3.20 33.71
CA PRO A 26 -6.75 -1.82 34.18
C PRO A 26 -5.31 -1.30 34.02
N ILE A 27 -4.31 -2.18 34.10
CA ILE A 27 -2.91 -1.80 33.85
C ILE A 27 -2.72 -1.29 32.41
N LEU A 28 -3.32 -1.97 31.43
CA LEU A 28 -3.21 -1.57 30.02
C LEU A 28 -3.86 -0.21 29.80
N LEU A 29 -5.07 -0.02 30.31
CA LEU A 29 -5.81 1.23 30.20
C LEU A 29 -5.10 2.39 30.89
N ASN A 30 -4.59 2.19 32.10
CA ASN A 30 -3.81 3.23 32.79
C ASN A 30 -2.54 3.59 32.04
N THR A 31 -1.88 2.62 31.39
CA THR A 31 -0.67 2.88 30.58
C THR A 31 -1.02 3.74 29.36
N ILE A 32 -2.10 3.40 28.66
CA ILE A 32 -2.57 4.14 27.48
C ILE A 32 -3.05 5.54 27.89
N ALA A 33 -3.84 5.64 28.95
CA ALA A 33 -4.36 6.90 29.49
C ALA A 33 -3.22 7.84 29.89
N THR A 34 -2.18 7.32 30.56
CA THR A 34 -0.97 8.08 30.90
C THR A 34 -0.25 8.57 29.64
N ALA A 35 -0.11 7.74 28.61
CA ALA A 35 0.54 8.12 27.36
C ALA A 35 -0.26 9.13 26.54
N ALA A 36 -1.59 9.03 26.54
CA ALA A 36 -2.51 9.93 25.85
C ALA A 36 -2.80 11.22 26.63
N GLY A 37 -2.44 11.28 27.92
CA GLY A 37 -2.70 12.43 28.80
C GLY A 37 -4.18 12.60 29.15
N CYS A 38 -4.95 11.51 29.20
CA CYS A 38 -6.38 11.51 29.51
C CYS A 38 -6.70 10.59 30.69
N GLU A 39 -7.91 10.71 31.24
CA GLU A 39 -8.41 9.77 32.24
C GLU A 39 -8.87 8.46 31.57
N PRO A 40 -8.70 7.28 32.21
CA PRO A 40 -9.10 5.98 31.63
C PRO A 40 -10.56 5.92 31.18
N ASP A 41 -11.45 6.62 31.90
CA ASP A 41 -12.88 6.70 31.59
C ASP A 41 -13.20 7.52 30.31
N SER A 42 -12.22 8.27 29.79
CA SER A 42 -12.37 9.06 28.56
C SER A 42 -12.02 8.27 27.30
N ILE A 43 -11.52 7.04 27.43
CA ILE A 43 -11.15 6.17 26.30
C ILE A 43 -12.43 5.52 25.75
N LEU A 44 -12.74 5.80 24.47
CA LEU A 44 -13.96 5.30 23.81
C LEU A 44 -13.76 3.93 23.16
N ASP A 45 -12.61 3.71 22.52
CA ASP A 45 -12.24 2.45 21.87
C ASP A 45 -10.72 2.41 21.65
N LEU A 46 -10.19 1.24 21.30
CA LEU A 46 -8.76 1.01 21.15
C LEU A 46 -8.46 0.19 19.87
N ASP A 47 -7.66 0.76 18.97
CA ASP A 47 -7.01 0.03 17.89
C ASP A 47 -5.50 0.04 18.12
N LEU A 48 -4.96 -1.09 18.60
CA LEU A 48 -3.59 -1.20 19.07
C LEU A 48 -2.85 -2.28 18.30
N ARG A 49 -1.67 -1.92 17.78
CA ARG A 49 -0.71 -2.86 17.22
C ARG A 49 0.37 -3.18 18.25
N SER A 50 0.61 -4.48 18.46
CA SER A 50 1.77 -4.92 19.23
C SER A 50 3.01 -4.81 18.36
N GLU A 51 3.95 -3.97 18.74
CA GLU A 51 5.27 -3.91 18.10
C GLU A 51 6.30 -4.61 18.98
N GLU A 52 7.05 -5.54 18.38
CA GLU A 52 8.23 -6.09 19.04
C GLU A 52 9.33 -5.02 18.99
N PHE A 53 9.99 -4.73 20.13
CA PHE A 53 11.04 -3.70 20.25
C PHE A 53 12.27 -3.92 19.33
N MET A 54 12.29 -4.99 18.54
CA MET A 54 13.24 -5.17 17.43
C MET A 54 12.82 -4.28 16.24
N LYS A 55 13.37 -3.06 16.27
CA LYS A 55 13.21 -1.90 15.40
C LYS A 55 13.41 -2.12 13.88
N ASN A 56 13.37 -3.34 13.36
CA ASN A 56 13.94 -3.67 12.05
C ASN A 56 13.06 -4.50 11.11
N SER A 57 11.93 -5.07 11.53
CA SER A 57 11.05 -5.88 10.65
C SER A 57 9.71 -5.21 10.29
N SER A 58 9.32 -4.17 11.04
CA SER A 58 8.09 -3.40 10.78
C SER A 58 8.29 -2.21 9.83
N VAL A 59 9.53 -1.99 9.41
CA VAL A 59 9.98 -0.77 8.72
C VAL A 59 9.82 -0.89 7.19
N ASP A 60 9.46 -2.07 6.70
CA ASP A 60 9.69 -2.48 5.32
C ASP A 60 8.80 -1.70 4.33
N ASN A 61 7.48 -1.66 4.56
CA ASN A 61 6.53 -0.90 3.73
C ASN A 61 6.48 0.59 4.08
N GLU A 62 6.73 0.95 5.35
CA GLU A 62 6.79 2.35 5.78
C GLU A 62 7.96 3.09 5.14
N TRP A 63 9.13 2.44 5.01
CA TRP A 63 10.27 3.06 4.36
C TRP A 63 10.07 3.29 2.86
N ILE A 64 9.40 2.38 2.15
CA ILE A 64 9.05 2.62 0.74
C ILE A 64 8.02 3.73 0.63
N THR A 65 7.03 3.74 1.51
CA THR A 65 6.03 4.81 1.58
C THR A 65 6.69 6.18 1.81
N TRP A 66 7.66 6.25 2.72
CA TRP A 66 8.39 7.49 2.93
C TRP A 66 9.32 7.84 1.77
N SER A 67 10.17 6.91 1.32
CA SER A 67 11.22 7.19 0.34
C SER A 67 10.72 7.32 -1.10
N ALA A 68 9.93 6.36 -1.59
CA ALA A 68 9.47 6.32 -2.98
C ALA A 68 8.31 7.27 -3.23
N HIS A 69 7.38 7.38 -2.27
CA HIS A 69 6.18 8.20 -2.42
C HIS A 69 6.39 9.61 -1.87
N THR A 70 6.54 9.75 -0.55
CA THR A 70 6.54 11.06 0.11
C THR A 70 7.75 11.90 -0.31
N HIS A 71 8.96 11.36 -0.14
CA HIS A 71 10.19 12.07 -0.46
C HIS A 71 10.36 12.26 -1.97
N GLY A 72 9.98 11.26 -2.78
CA GLY A 72 9.98 11.35 -4.23
C GLY A 72 9.07 12.49 -4.74
N LEU A 73 7.83 12.57 -4.24
CA LEU A 73 6.90 13.62 -4.61
C LEU A 73 7.41 15.00 -4.16
N LEU A 74 7.88 15.12 -2.91
CA LEU A 74 8.43 16.37 -2.37
C LEU A 74 9.64 16.85 -3.18
N ASN A 75 10.56 15.96 -3.53
CA ASN A 75 11.71 16.30 -4.37
C ASN A 75 11.27 16.76 -5.77
N SER A 76 10.22 16.16 -6.31
CA SER A 76 9.71 16.54 -7.64
C SER A 76 9.18 17.98 -7.68
N VAL A 77 8.75 18.52 -6.53
CA VAL A 77 8.21 19.88 -6.39
C VAL A 77 9.14 20.80 -5.58
N ALA A 78 10.40 20.42 -5.40
CA ALA A 78 11.33 21.18 -4.58
C ALA A 78 11.74 22.54 -5.20
N ALA A 79 11.68 22.65 -6.53
CA ALA A 79 11.88 23.92 -7.22
C ALA A 79 10.55 24.68 -7.32
N GLU A 80 10.58 26.00 -7.15
CA GLU A 80 9.36 26.85 -7.16
C GLU A 80 8.65 26.85 -8.52
N ASP A 81 9.39 26.61 -9.60
CA ASP A 81 8.91 26.55 -10.98
C ASP A 81 8.60 25.12 -11.45
N ALA A 82 8.75 24.11 -10.59
CA ALA A 82 8.62 22.68 -10.95
C ALA A 82 7.26 22.26 -11.54
N LEU A 83 6.23 23.09 -11.33
CA LEU A 83 4.86 22.85 -11.78
C LEU A 83 4.39 23.83 -12.87
N VAL A 84 5.20 24.82 -13.26
CA VAL A 84 4.77 25.90 -14.17
C VAL A 84 4.42 25.36 -15.56
N ASP A 85 5.21 24.41 -16.07
CA ASP A 85 5.02 23.78 -17.39
C ASP A 85 4.46 22.34 -17.27
N GLU A 86 3.94 21.94 -16.11
CA GLU A 86 3.43 20.59 -15.89
C GLU A 86 1.96 20.49 -16.30
N GLU A 87 1.69 19.65 -17.30
CA GLU A 87 0.34 19.37 -17.79
C GLU A 87 -0.34 18.21 -17.05
N ASN A 88 0.42 17.39 -16.31
CA ASN A 88 -0.06 16.19 -15.64
C ASN A 88 -0.21 16.35 -14.13
N ILE A 89 -1.03 15.49 -13.53
CA ILE A 89 -1.15 15.41 -12.06
C ILE A 89 -0.14 14.39 -11.54
N ARG A 90 0.76 14.84 -10.67
CA ARG A 90 1.64 13.95 -9.90
C ARG A 90 0.91 13.52 -8.63
N LEU A 91 0.73 12.23 -8.44
CA LEU A 91 -0.03 11.67 -7.33
C LEU A 91 0.77 10.57 -6.63
N ALA A 92 0.78 10.62 -5.31
CA ALA A 92 1.28 9.56 -4.45
C ALA A 92 0.12 9.04 -3.61
N ILE A 93 -0.08 7.72 -3.58
CA ILE A 93 -1.15 7.07 -2.82
C ILE A 93 -0.54 5.97 -1.96
N CYS A 94 -0.93 5.94 -0.69
CA CYS A 94 -0.47 4.95 0.27
C CYS A 94 -1.71 4.19 0.77
N PHE A 95 -1.74 2.87 0.53
CA PHE A 95 -2.86 2.02 0.91
C PHE A 95 -2.56 1.26 2.20
N ASP A 96 -3.59 1.02 2.99
CA ASP A 96 -3.52 0.18 4.18
C ASP A 96 -4.06 -1.24 3.89
N ASN A 97 -3.85 -2.18 4.82
CA ASN A 97 -4.35 -3.57 4.77
C ASN A 97 -3.90 -4.38 3.54
N GLU A 98 -2.78 -4.03 2.93
CA GLU A 98 -2.21 -4.78 1.81
C GLU A 98 -1.95 -6.25 2.20
N GLU A 99 -1.36 -6.46 3.38
CA GLU A 99 -1.05 -7.78 3.95
C GLU A 99 -2.30 -8.63 4.24
N CYS A 100 -3.48 -8.00 4.31
CA CYS A 100 -4.77 -8.68 4.49
C CYS A 100 -5.55 -8.83 3.18
N GLY A 101 -4.93 -8.52 2.03
CA GLY A 101 -5.52 -8.66 0.70
C GLY A 101 -6.14 -7.39 0.13
N SER A 102 -5.97 -6.23 0.77
CA SER A 102 -6.44 -4.91 0.29
C SER A 102 -7.95 -4.72 0.15
N GLU A 103 -8.78 -5.68 0.54
CA GLU A 103 -10.26 -5.63 0.48
C GLU A 103 -10.87 -4.84 1.66
N SER A 104 -10.42 -3.60 1.85
CA SER A 104 -10.95 -2.67 2.86
C SER A 104 -11.26 -1.31 2.23
N ALA A 105 -11.95 -0.43 2.95
CA ALA A 105 -12.27 0.91 2.46
C ALA A 105 -11.02 1.77 2.22
N GLN A 106 -9.95 1.51 2.98
CA GLN A 106 -8.64 2.15 2.92
C GLN A 106 -7.60 1.36 2.12
N GLY A 107 -7.96 0.15 1.66
CA GLY A 107 -7.09 -0.71 0.88
C GLY A 107 -7.10 -0.40 -0.62
N ALA A 108 -6.15 -1.00 -1.34
CA ALA A 108 -5.97 -0.78 -2.78
C ALA A 108 -7.14 -1.25 -3.64
N ALA A 109 -7.97 -2.19 -3.16
CA ALA A 109 -9.17 -2.64 -3.86
C ALA A 109 -10.38 -1.69 -3.67
N SER A 110 -10.20 -0.61 -2.89
CA SER A 110 -11.23 0.39 -2.66
C SER A 110 -11.54 1.22 -3.90
N THR A 111 -12.80 1.63 -4.03
CA THR A 111 -13.25 2.60 -5.05
C THR A 111 -12.83 4.03 -4.73
N PHE A 112 -12.28 4.28 -3.54
CA PHE A 112 -11.89 5.62 -3.09
C PHE A 112 -10.93 6.32 -4.06
N THR A 113 -9.89 5.62 -4.54
CA THR A 113 -8.93 6.18 -5.50
C THR A 113 -9.62 6.62 -6.78
N GLU A 114 -10.52 5.80 -7.32
CA GLU A 114 -11.29 6.16 -8.52
C GLU A 114 -12.14 7.41 -8.27
N TRP A 115 -12.80 7.51 -7.11
CA TRP A 115 -13.59 8.68 -6.76
C TRP A 115 -12.75 9.95 -6.66
N VAL A 116 -11.56 9.89 -6.07
CA VAL A 116 -10.63 11.02 -6.00
C VAL A 116 -10.23 11.46 -7.41
N LEU A 117 -9.83 10.52 -8.28
CA LEU A 117 -9.43 10.82 -9.65
C LEU A 117 -10.59 11.42 -10.47
N ARG A 118 -11.81 10.88 -10.34
CA ARG A 118 -13.00 11.44 -11.00
C ARG A 118 -13.32 12.85 -10.51
N ARG A 119 -13.12 13.14 -9.22
CA ARG A 119 -13.30 14.48 -8.66
C ARG A 119 -12.25 15.47 -9.16
N LEU A 120 -11.00 15.03 -9.32
CA LEU A 120 -9.94 15.84 -9.96
C LEU A 120 -10.27 16.13 -11.43
N ALA A 121 -10.86 15.16 -12.13
CA ALA A 121 -11.28 15.30 -13.54
C ALA A 121 -12.61 16.06 -13.74
N ALA A 122 -13.35 16.38 -12.67
CA ALA A 122 -14.72 16.92 -12.76
C ALA A 122 -14.83 18.28 -13.45
N GLY A 123 -13.72 19.02 -13.61
CA GLY A 123 -13.67 20.27 -14.37
C GLY A 123 -13.51 20.12 -15.89
N GLY A 124 -13.34 18.88 -16.38
CA GLY A 124 -13.13 18.58 -17.79
C GLY A 124 -14.40 18.21 -18.57
N THR A 125 -14.22 17.49 -19.68
CA THR A 125 -15.29 16.87 -20.45
C THR A 125 -15.95 15.72 -19.68
N GLN A 126 -17.13 15.27 -20.13
CA GLN A 126 -17.84 14.15 -19.50
C GLN A 126 -17.04 12.84 -19.49
N THR A 127 -16.06 12.70 -20.40
CA THR A 127 -15.15 11.56 -20.57
C THR A 127 -13.73 11.86 -20.07
N ALA A 128 -13.52 12.97 -19.37
CA ALA A 128 -12.18 13.43 -18.98
C ALA A 128 -11.44 12.40 -18.12
N PHE A 129 -12.15 11.68 -17.24
CA PHE A 129 -11.54 10.63 -16.43
C PHE A 129 -11.03 9.48 -17.30
N GLU A 130 -11.88 8.94 -18.18
CA GLU A 130 -11.56 7.81 -19.05
C GLU A 130 -10.40 8.14 -20.00
N GLU A 131 -10.37 9.37 -20.53
CA GLU A 131 -9.27 9.87 -21.36
C GLU A 131 -7.97 10.05 -20.57
N ALA A 132 -8.05 10.54 -19.33
CA ALA A 132 -6.89 10.71 -18.46
C ALA A 132 -6.28 9.36 -18.04
N VAL A 133 -7.11 8.36 -17.74
CA VAL A 133 -6.64 7.00 -17.40
C VAL A 133 -5.79 6.41 -18.52
N GLY A 134 -6.19 6.58 -19.79
CA GLY A 134 -5.43 6.09 -20.94
C GLY A 134 -4.07 6.77 -21.15
N LYS A 135 -3.87 7.96 -20.56
CA LYS A 135 -2.61 8.73 -20.59
C LYS A 135 -1.79 8.59 -19.30
N SER A 136 -2.31 7.87 -18.31
CA SER A 136 -1.70 7.77 -16.99
C SER A 136 -0.72 6.60 -16.91
N PHE A 137 0.26 6.74 -16.02
CA PHE A 137 1.22 5.67 -15.70
C PHE A 137 1.31 5.50 -14.19
N LEU A 138 1.17 4.26 -13.72
CA LEU A 138 1.22 3.91 -12.30
C LEU A 138 2.47 3.11 -11.99
N ILE A 139 3.23 3.55 -10.98
CA ILE A 139 4.33 2.79 -10.40
C ILE A 139 3.84 2.24 -9.06
N SER A 140 3.70 0.93 -8.96
CA SER A 140 3.49 0.25 -7.68
C SER A 140 4.86 -0.06 -7.08
N ALA A 141 5.17 0.57 -5.95
CA ALA A 141 6.42 0.39 -5.23
C ALA A 141 6.20 -0.46 -3.98
N ASP A 142 6.89 -1.59 -3.90
CA ASP A 142 6.80 -2.56 -2.82
C ASP A 142 8.13 -3.34 -2.71
N GLN A 143 8.49 -3.79 -1.50
CA GLN A 143 9.80 -4.37 -1.18
C GLN A 143 10.06 -5.65 -1.96
N SER A 144 11.25 -5.80 -2.53
CA SER A 144 11.65 -7.04 -3.21
C SER A 144 12.59 -7.86 -2.35
N HIS A 145 12.52 -9.18 -2.50
CA HIS A 145 13.47 -10.08 -1.88
C HIS A 145 14.82 -10.02 -2.59
N ALA A 146 15.86 -9.65 -1.85
CA ALA A 146 17.24 -9.80 -2.28
C ALA A 146 17.70 -11.25 -2.10
N LEU A 147 18.70 -11.67 -2.89
CA LEU A 147 19.28 -13.00 -2.82
C LEU A 147 19.69 -13.36 -1.38
N HIS A 148 19.03 -14.36 -0.82
CA HIS A 148 19.41 -14.88 0.51
C HIS A 148 20.60 -15.84 0.37
N PRO A 149 21.74 -15.60 1.03
CA PRO A 149 22.97 -16.37 0.82
C PRO A 149 22.85 -17.86 1.16
N ASN A 150 21.97 -18.20 2.12
CA ASN A 150 21.70 -19.59 2.52
C ASN A 150 20.63 -20.31 1.68
N TYR A 151 19.89 -19.59 0.83
CA TYR A 151 18.76 -20.14 0.07
C TYR A 151 18.83 -19.73 -1.41
N LYS A 152 20.03 -19.87 -1.99
CA LYS A 152 20.29 -19.46 -3.38
C LYS A 152 19.44 -20.25 -4.37
N GLU A 153 19.14 -21.49 -4.05
CA GLU A 153 18.32 -22.41 -4.85
C GLU A 153 16.85 -21.98 -5.01
N LYS A 154 16.39 -20.98 -4.25
CA LYS A 154 15.05 -20.40 -4.40
C LYS A 154 14.98 -19.33 -5.49
N TYR A 155 16.13 -18.87 -5.99
CA TYR A 155 16.24 -17.82 -6.98
C TYR A 155 16.58 -18.39 -8.36
N ASP A 156 16.19 -17.67 -9.40
CA ASP A 156 16.66 -17.93 -10.76
C ASP A 156 18.08 -17.40 -10.94
N ASP A 157 18.95 -18.16 -11.61
CA ASP A 157 20.36 -17.80 -11.79
C ASP A 157 20.56 -16.47 -12.52
N CYS A 158 19.64 -16.11 -13.43
CA CYS A 158 19.68 -14.89 -14.22
C CYS A 158 18.85 -13.74 -13.61
N HIS A 159 18.00 -14.01 -12.60
CA HIS A 159 17.06 -13.03 -12.03
C HIS A 159 17.12 -13.03 -10.50
N ARG A 160 18.33 -12.82 -9.98
CA ARG A 160 18.63 -12.74 -8.54
C ARG A 160 19.06 -11.30 -8.18
N PRO A 161 18.18 -10.51 -7.56
CA PRO A 161 18.52 -9.17 -7.13
C PRO A 161 19.60 -9.21 -6.04
N ASP A 162 20.68 -8.48 -6.26
CA ASP A 162 21.74 -8.28 -5.29
C ASP A 162 21.46 -7.03 -4.43
N LEU A 163 21.92 -7.08 -3.18
CA LEU A 163 21.94 -5.90 -2.31
C LEU A 163 22.80 -4.81 -2.95
N HIS A 164 22.33 -3.56 -2.88
CA HIS A 164 22.98 -2.40 -3.50
C HIS A 164 23.08 -2.42 -5.03
N GLY A 165 22.46 -3.39 -5.71
CA GLY A 165 22.45 -3.46 -7.18
C GLY A 165 21.46 -2.50 -7.87
N GLY A 166 20.71 -1.70 -7.11
CA GLY A 166 19.73 -0.75 -7.63
C GLY A 166 18.28 -1.18 -7.46
N VAL A 167 17.38 -0.47 -8.15
CA VAL A 167 15.93 -0.66 -8.04
C VAL A 167 15.54 -1.97 -8.70
N VAL A 168 14.70 -2.77 -8.01
CA VAL A 168 14.28 -4.08 -8.51
C VAL A 168 12.94 -3.97 -9.23
N VAL A 169 12.89 -4.40 -10.48
CA VAL A 169 11.66 -4.55 -11.25
C VAL A 169 11.16 -5.97 -11.12
N LYS A 170 9.99 -6.13 -10.49
CA LYS A 170 9.33 -7.42 -10.32
C LYS A 170 8.48 -7.74 -11.55
N ILE A 171 8.72 -8.90 -12.16
CA ILE A 171 7.98 -9.40 -13.34
C ILE A 171 7.38 -10.77 -12.99
N ASN A 172 6.12 -10.98 -13.31
CA ASN A 172 5.45 -12.26 -13.12
C ASN A 172 4.50 -12.56 -14.29
N VAL A 173 4.64 -13.75 -14.87
CA VAL A 173 3.84 -14.19 -16.03
C VAL A 173 2.34 -14.32 -15.68
N ASN A 174 2.03 -14.70 -14.43
CA ASN A 174 0.66 -14.79 -13.93
C ASN A 174 0.07 -13.42 -13.53
N GLN A 175 0.71 -12.32 -13.89
CA GLN A 175 0.26 -10.95 -13.60
C GLN A 175 0.02 -10.66 -12.11
N ARG A 176 0.73 -11.39 -11.22
CA ARG A 176 0.82 -11.00 -9.80
C ARG A 176 1.51 -9.64 -9.61
N TYR A 177 2.25 -9.21 -10.63
CA TYR A 177 2.74 -7.85 -10.78
C TYR A 177 2.19 -7.26 -12.07
N ALA A 178 1.84 -5.99 -12.05
CA ALA A 178 1.29 -5.27 -13.20
C ALA A 178 2.32 -4.95 -14.30
N THR A 179 3.58 -5.35 -14.10
CA THR A 179 4.67 -5.07 -15.03
C THR A 179 4.50 -5.85 -16.34
N THR A 180 4.38 -5.12 -17.45
CA THR A 180 4.35 -5.65 -18.82
C THR A 180 5.61 -5.25 -19.58
N GLY A 181 5.84 -5.80 -20.77
CA GLY A 181 6.98 -5.41 -21.61
C GLY A 181 7.00 -3.90 -21.92
N THR A 182 5.83 -3.31 -22.17
CA THR A 182 5.69 -1.88 -22.46
C THR A 182 6.01 -1.02 -21.23
N THR A 183 5.44 -1.34 -20.07
CA THR A 183 5.70 -0.57 -18.84
C THR A 183 7.14 -0.71 -18.39
N HIS A 184 7.73 -1.89 -18.58
CA HIS A 184 9.15 -2.14 -18.29
C HIS A 184 10.09 -1.34 -19.21
N ALA A 185 9.75 -1.17 -20.50
CA ALA A 185 10.53 -0.35 -21.41
C ALA A 185 10.54 1.13 -21.00
N ILE A 186 9.39 1.65 -20.56
CA ILE A 186 9.27 3.01 -20.01
C ILE A 186 10.16 3.16 -18.77
N LEU A 187 10.07 2.21 -17.82
CA LEU A 187 10.92 2.22 -16.61
C LEU A 187 12.41 2.19 -16.93
N LYS A 188 12.84 1.39 -17.91
CA LYS A 188 14.24 1.36 -18.37
C LYS A 188 14.70 2.72 -18.90
N GLN A 189 13.86 3.40 -19.66
CA GLN A 189 14.18 4.71 -20.19
C GLN A 189 14.29 5.76 -19.08
N ILE A 190 13.36 5.75 -18.12
CA ILE A 190 13.39 6.63 -16.95
C ILE A 190 14.68 6.40 -16.14
N ALA A 191 15.03 5.14 -15.87
CA ALA A 191 16.23 4.81 -15.13
C ALA A 191 17.52 5.19 -15.87
N CYS A 192 17.54 5.08 -17.20
CA CYS A 192 18.64 5.54 -18.03
C CYS A 192 18.84 7.06 -17.92
N ILE A 193 17.75 7.84 -17.99
CA ILE A 193 17.78 9.30 -17.83
C ILE A 193 18.23 9.69 -16.41
N ALA A 194 17.74 8.97 -15.40
CA ALA A 194 18.09 9.22 -14.00
C ALA A 194 19.48 8.70 -13.59
N GLY A 195 20.14 7.90 -14.43
CA GLY A 195 21.41 7.25 -14.10
C GLY A 195 21.31 6.21 -12.97
N VAL A 196 20.14 5.59 -12.78
CA VAL A 196 19.88 4.63 -11.70
C VAL A 196 19.95 3.19 -12.23
N PRO A 197 20.71 2.29 -11.60
CA PRO A 197 20.75 0.89 -12.01
C PRO A 197 19.42 0.18 -11.72
N LEU A 198 19.00 -0.68 -12.66
CA LEU A 198 17.84 -1.54 -12.52
C LEU A 198 18.25 -3.01 -12.46
N GLN A 199 17.56 -3.76 -11.61
CA GLN A 199 17.65 -5.21 -11.52
C GLN A 199 16.28 -5.82 -11.86
N VAL A 200 16.26 -7.09 -12.26
CA VAL A 200 15.01 -7.79 -12.57
C VAL A 200 14.85 -8.99 -11.66
N PHE A 201 13.67 -9.12 -11.08
CA PHE A 201 13.25 -10.29 -10.31
C PHE A 201 12.10 -10.98 -11.02
N ILE A 202 12.24 -12.28 -11.27
CA ILE A 202 11.19 -13.11 -11.87
C ILE A 202 10.86 -14.25 -10.93
N LEU A 203 9.59 -14.32 -10.51
CA LEU A 203 9.08 -15.47 -9.78
C LEU A 203 8.82 -16.62 -10.75
N HIS A 204 9.40 -17.78 -10.45
CA HIS A 204 9.13 -19.02 -11.18
C HIS A 204 7.65 -19.37 -11.10
N SER A 205 6.95 -19.25 -12.23
CA SER A 205 5.73 -19.99 -12.50
C SER A 205 5.97 -20.78 -13.77
N PHE A 206 6.23 -22.08 -13.62
CA PHE A 206 6.33 -23.12 -14.65
C PHE A 206 6.99 -22.75 -16.00
N ARG A 207 8.13 -23.43 -16.26
CA ARG A 207 8.76 -23.67 -17.57
C ARG A 207 7.76 -23.64 -18.74
N LEU A 208 7.86 -22.62 -19.60
CA LEU A 208 7.64 -22.84 -21.03
C LEU A 208 9.00 -23.13 -21.66
N PHE A 209 9.24 -24.39 -21.99
CA PHE A 209 10.19 -24.73 -23.03
C PHE A 209 9.60 -24.23 -24.34
N PHE A 210 10.13 -23.12 -24.88
CA PHE A 210 10.08 -22.94 -26.32
C PHE A 210 11.32 -23.60 -26.90
N PHE A 211 11.14 -24.81 -27.42
CA PHE A 211 11.98 -25.27 -28.53
C PHE A 211 11.41 -24.62 -29.79
N PHE A 212 12.18 -23.73 -30.40
CA PHE A 212 12.35 -23.63 -31.85
C PHE A 212 13.71 -23.01 -32.15
#